data_AF-A0A524D5S6-F1
#
_entry.id   AF-A0A524D5S6-F1
#
_cell.length_a   1.000
_cell.length_b   1.000
_cell.length_c   1.000
_cell.angle_alpha   90.00
_cell.angle_beta   90.00
_cell.angle_gamma   90.00
#
_symmetry.space_group_name_H-M   'P 1'
#
loop_
_entity.id
_entity.type
_entity.pdbx_description
1 polymer ?
#
loop_
_entity_poly.entity_id
_entity_poly.type
_entity_poly.pdbx_seq_one_letter_code
_entity_poly.pdbx_strand_id
1 'polypeptide(L)'
;MSEIDPEKIHINLNKELDKKKSFIPRRYTLTHSDITGDLFLTIDNDYDKEAISAFYTKLMRDEVLAEWRKKENGYEFHVFVHVSGGFVFGWAGMRDR
;
A
#
# COMPACT_ATOMS: atom_id res chain seq x y z
N MET A 1 -15.55 10.43 3.84
CA MET A 1 -14.76 9.76 2.79
C MET A 1 -15.08 10.46 1.49
N SER A 2 -14.16 11.30 1.02
CA SER A 2 -14.23 11.79 -0.35
C SER A 2 -14.07 10.62 -1.31
N GLU A 3 -14.72 10.72 -2.46
CA GLU A 3 -14.59 9.76 -3.55
C GLU A 3 -13.11 9.64 -3.95
N ILE A 4 -12.62 8.41 -4.14
CA ILE A 4 -11.25 8.19 -4.59
C ILE A 4 -11.20 8.62 -6.07
N ASP A 5 -10.30 9.54 -6.40
CA ASP A 5 -10.07 9.95 -7.79
C ASP A 5 -9.39 8.81 -8.56
N PRO A 6 -10.05 8.17 -9.54
CA PRO A 6 -9.48 7.04 -10.27
C PRO A 6 -8.23 7.42 -11.06
N GLU A 7 -8.06 8.69 -11.46
CA GLU A 7 -6.90 9.13 -12.24
C GLU A 7 -5.61 9.16 -11.42
N LYS A 8 -5.74 9.23 -10.09
CA LYS A 8 -4.62 9.21 -9.13
C LYS A 8 -4.21 7.80 -8.70
N ILE A 9 -4.87 6.76 -9.24
CA ILE A 9 -4.57 5.37 -8.91
C ILE A 9 -3.67 4.78 -10.01
N HIS A 10 -2.43 4.48 -9.65
CA HIS A 10 -1.46 3.84 -10.53
C HIS A 10 -1.31 2.38 -10.16
N ILE A 11 -1.63 1.48 -11.11
CA ILE A 11 -1.58 0.03 -10.88
C ILE A 11 -0.42 -0.57 -11.66
N ASN A 12 0.45 -1.28 -10.94
CA ASN A 12 1.51 -2.11 -11.51
C ASN A 12 1.20 -3.59 -11.27
N LEU A 13 0.83 -4.31 -12.32
CA LEU A 13 0.52 -5.73 -12.27
C LEU A 13 1.61 -6.53 -12.98
N ASN A 14 2.20 -7.50 -12.29
CA ASN A 14 3.09 -8.47 -12.93
C ASN A 14 2.30 -9.28 -13.98
N LYS A 15 2.61 -9.06 -15.26
CA LYS A 15 1.91 -9.67 -16.42
C LYS A 15 1.96 -11.19 -16.44
N GLU A 16 2.95 -11.80 -15.80
CA GLU A 16 3.04 -13.26 -15.68
C GLU A 16 1.98 -13.82 -14.72
N LEU A 17 1.53 -13.02 -13.74
CA LEU A 17 0.38 -13.35 -12.89
C LEU A 17 -0.95 -13.25 -13.63
N ASP A 18 -1.06 -12.26 -14.51
CA ASP A 18 -2.28 -12.03 -15.27
C ASP A 18 -2.56 -13.20 -16.23
N LYS A 19 -1.50 -13.73 -16.87
CA LYS A 19 -1.58 -14.91 -17.73
C LYS A 19 -1.98 -16.18 -16.97
N LYS A 20 -1.48 -16.36 -15.74
CA LYS A 20 -1.76 -17.52 -14.89
C LYS A 20 -2.80 -17.12 -13.85
N LYS A 21 -4.07 -17.07 -14.26
CA LYS A 21 -5.30 -16.65 -13.52
C LYS A 21 -5.35 -16.92 -12.00
N SER A 22 -4.59 -17.87 -11.46
CA SER A 22 -4.56 -18.20 -10.03
C SER A 22 -3.13 -18.51 -9.57
N PHE A 23 -2.32 -17.48 -9.29
CA PHE A 23 -1.05 -17.64 -8.60
C PHE A 23 -1.19 -17.27 -7.12
N ILE A 24 -0.67 -18.13 -6.23
CA ILE A 24 -0.52 -17.87 -4.80
C ILE A 24 0.95 -18.11 -4.42
N PRO A 25 1.57 -17.21 -3.63
CA PRO A 25 0.99 -15.99 -3.06
C PRO A 25 0.76 -14.91 -4.12
N ARG A 26 -0.39 -14.22 -4.03
CA ARG A 26 -0.63 -12.95 -4.72
C ARG A 26 -0.63 -11.87 -3.64
N ARG A 27 0.35 -11.00 -3.71
CA ARG A 27 0.59 -9.92 -2.76
C ARG A 27 0.27 -8.58 -3.38
N TYR A 28 -0.15 -7.66 -2.53
CA TYR A 28 -0.54 -6.31 -2.86
C TYR A 28 0.27 -5.38 -1.97
N THR A 29 0.89 -4.39 -2.57
CA THR A 29 1.57 -3.29 -1.87
C THR A 29 0.92 -2.00 -2.34
N LEU A 30 0.20 -1.34 -1.44
CA LEU A 30 -0.41 -0.03 -1.68
C LEU A 30 0.35 1.03 -0.88
N THR A 31 0.86 2.04 -1.57
CA THR A 31 1.51 3.21 -0.96
C THR A 31 0.77 4.49 -1.36
N HIS A 32 0.81 5.47 -0.46
CA HIS A 32 0.25 6.80 -0.68
C HIS A 32 1.36 7.85 -0.77
N SER A 33 1.24 8.78 -1.71
CA SER A 33 2.09 9.96 -1.82
C SER A 33 1.40 11.14 -1.15
N ASP A 34 1.85 11.53 0.04
CA ASP A 34 1.31 12.70 0.75
C ASP A 34 1.54 14.03 -0.02
N ILE A 35 2.50 14.06 -0.95
CA ILE A 35 2.85 15.24 -1.74
C ILE A 35 1.87 15.46 -2.90
N THR A 36 1.54 14.39 -3.64
CA THR A 36 0.70 14.48 -4.85
C THR A 36 -0.75 14.00 -4.61
N GLY A 37 -0.96 13.24 -3.53
CA GLY A 37 -2.19 12.52 -3.25
C GLY A 37 -2.37 11.27 -4.11
N ASP A 38 -1.32 10.82 -4.80
CA ASP A 38 -1.38 9.64 -5.66
C ASP A 38 -1.30 8.35 -4.86
N LEU A 39 -1.97 7.31 -5.36
CA LEU A 39 -1.97 5.96 -4.81
C LEU A 39 -1.28 5.02 -5.80
N PHE A 40 -0.32 4.26 -5.31
CA PHE A 40 0.43 3.28 -6.12
C PHE A 40 0.14 1.88 -5.60
N LEU A 41 -0.44 1.03 -6.45
CA LEU A 41 -0.76 -0.36 -6.15
C LEU A 41 0.13 -1.29 -6.98
N THR A 42 1.03 -2.01 -6.32
CA THR A 42 1.79 -3.12 -6.93
C THR A 42 1.11 -4.46 -6.60
N ILE A 43 0.87 -5.28 -7.62
CA ILE A 43 0.32 -6.63 -7.50
C ILE A 43 1.37 -7.62 -8.05
N ASP A 44 1.99 -8.39 -7.16
CA ASP A 44 3.06 -9.33 -7.50
C ASP A 44 3.07 -10.59 -6.59
N ASN A 45 4.05 -11.47 -6.77
CA ASN A 45 4.30 -12.66 -5.96
C ASN A 45 4.97 -12.35 -4.62
N ASP A 46 5.73 -11.25 -4.56
CA ASP A 46 6.31 -10.74 -3.34
C ASP A 46 5.84 -9.29 -3.09
N TYR A 47 6.00 -8.79 -1.87
CA TYR A 47 5.77 -7.38 -1.60
C TYR A 47 6.80 -6.53 -2.34
N ASP A 48 6.37 -5.37 -2.82
CA ASP A 48 7.25 -4.39 -3.46
C ASP A 48 8.16 -3.75 -2.40
N LYS A 49 9.35 -4.35 -2.25
CA LYS A 49 10.35 -3.92 -1.25
C LYS A 49 10.90 -2.54 -1.57
N GLU A 50 10.97 -2.17 -2.84
CA GLU A 50 11.46 -0.85 -3.25
C GLU A 50 10.46 0.23 -2.85
N ALA A 51 9.16 0.00 -3.11
CA ALA A 51 8.08 0.92 -2.72
C ALA A 51 8.03 1.17 -1.21
N ILE A 52 8.24 0.13 -0.39
CA ILE A 52 8.18 0.24 1.09
C ILE A 52 9.50 0.68 1.74
N SER A 53 10.65 0.56 1.06
CA SER A 53 11.97 0.87 1.64
C SER A 53 12.47 2.27 1.32
N ALA A 54 11.81 3.01 0.41
CA ALA A 54 12.24 4.34 0.05
C ALA A 54 12.24 5.29 1.26
N PHE A 55 13.27 6.13 1.35
CA PHE A 55 13.55 6.99 2.51
C PHE A 55 12.38 7.93 2.87
N TYR A 56 11.63 8.39 1.86
CA TYR A 56 10.42 9.21 2.06
C TYR A 56 9.27 8.39 2.68
N THR A 57 9.05 7.16 2.22
CA THR A 57 8.06 6.22 2.77
C THR A 57 8.37 5.80 4.20
N LYS A 58 9.58 6.02 4.69
CA LYS A 58 9.96 5.74 6.09
C LYS A 58 9.62 6.88 7.05
N LEU A 59 9.43 8.10 6.55
CA LEU A 59 9.21 9.31 7.37
C LEU A 59 7.73 9.67 7.55
N MET A 60 6.89 9.36 6.55
CA MET A 60 5.43 9.49 6.59
C MET A 60 4.80 8.30 5.86
N ARG A 61 4.62 7.20 6.61
CA ARG A 61 4.30 5.86 6.14
C ARG A 61 2.83 5.51 6.39
N ASP A 62 1.99 5.86 5.45
CA ASP A 62 0.68 5.21 5.29
C ASP A 62 0.80 4.16 4.17
N GLU A 63 0.85 2.89 4.54
CA GLU A 63 0.93 1.78 3.60
C GLU A 63 -0.06 0.67 3.97
N VAL A 64 -0.53 -0.03 2.94
CA VAL A 64 -1.36 -1.23 3.08
C VAL A 64 -0.71 -2.37 2.32
N LEU A 65 -0.37 -3.43 3.04
CA LEU A 65 0.09 -4.68 2.46
C LEU A 65 -1.04 -5.70 2.53
N ALA A 66 -1.22 -6.51 1.50
CA ALA A 66 -2.17 -7.61 1.57
C ALA A 66 -1.69 -8.84 0.83
N GLU A 67 -2.19 -10.01 1.21
CA GLU A 67 -1.91 -11.24 0.48
C GLU A 67 -3.06 -12.25 0.55
N TRP A 68 -3.23 -13.01 -0.53
CA TRP A 68 -4.05 -14.22 -0.53
C TRP A 68 -3.22 -15.40 0.00
N ARG A 69 -3.74 -16.07 1.02
CA ARG A 69 -3.17 -17.30 1.59
C ARG A 69 -4.09 -18.47 1.30
N LYS A 70 -3.54 -19.56 0.78
CA LYS A 70 -4.26 -20.84 0.67
C LYS A 70 -4.19 -21.57 2.02
N LYS A 71 -5.36 -21.97 2.53
CA LYS A 71 -5.52 -22.83 3.71
C LYS A 71 -6.16 -24.16 3.28
N GLU A 72 -6.19 -25.14 4.18
CA GLU A 72 -6.82 -26.44 3.90
C GLU A 72 -8.29 -26.31 3.49
N ASN A 73 -9.03 -25.37 4.10
CA ASN A 73 -10.47 -25.18 3.86
C ASN A 73 -10.82 -23.95 3.00
N GLY A 74 -9.88 -23.40 2.22
CA GLY A 74 -10.17 -22.30 1.31
C GLY A 74 -9.06 -21.24 1.21
N TYR A 75 -9.47 -20.00 0.99
CA TYR A 75 -8.56 -18.87 0.82
C TYR A 75 -8.87 -17.79 1.86
N GLU A 76 -7.82 -17.23 2.44
CA GLU A 76 -7.90 -16.09 3.36
C GLU A 76 -7.21 -14.88 2.73
N PHE A 77 -7.84 -13.71 2.85
CA PHE A 77 -7.23 -12.45 2.46
C PHE A 77 -6.73 -11.73 3.71
N HIS A 78 -5.41 -11.64 3.86
CA HIS A 78 -4.77 -11.00 5.00
C HIS A 78 -4.37 -9.59 4.61
N VAL A 79 -4.76 -8.60 5.41
CA VAL A 79 -4.46 -7.19 5.19
C VAL A 79 -3.70 -6.66 6.39
N PHE A 80 -2.57 -6.00 6.14
CA PHE A 80 -1.71 -5.37 7.12
C PHE A 80 -1.67 -3.89 6.81
N VAL A 81 -2.05 -3.06 7.76
CA VAL A 81 -2.10 -1.61 7.60
C VAL A 81 -1.09 -1.01 8.55
N HIS A 82 -0.24 -0.14 8.03
CA HIS A 82 0.63 0.71 8.82
C HIS A 82 0.22 2.15 8.58
N VAL A 83 -0.25 2.81 9.63
CA VAL A 83 -0.57 4.24 9.63
C VAL A 83 0.46 4.93 10.49
N SER A 84 1.16 5.91 9.93
CA SER A 84 2.11 6.72 10.70
C SER A 84 1.54 8.12 10.86
N GLY A 85 1.41 8.60 12.10
CA GLY A 85 1.22 10.03 12.33
C GLY A 85 2.52 10.73 11.95
N GLY A 86 2.56 11.36 10.79
CA GLY A 86 3.77 11.97 10.25
C GLY A 86 4.49 12.90 11.24
N PHE A 87 5.77 13.19 10.98
CA PHE A 87 6.56 14.10 11.81
C PHE A 87 5.88 15.46 11.93
N VAL A 88 5.45 15.78 13.15
CA VAL A 88 4.96 17.10 13.51
C VAL A 88 6.17 17.97 13.82
N PHE A 89 6.55 18.84 12.89
CA PHE A 89 7.42 19.96 13.25
C PHE A 89 6.58 21.05 13.92
N GLY A 90 6.82 21.25 15.21
CA GLY A 90 6.14 22.27 16.02
C GLY A 90 5.73 21.73 17.39
N TRP A 91 5.75 22.60 18.40
CA TRP A 91 5.28 22.25 19.73
C TRP A 91 3.76 22.06 19.71
N ALA A 92 3.24 21.13 20.51
CA ALA A 92 1.80 20.83 20.58
C ALA A 92 0.93 22.09 20.75
N GLY A 93 1.43 23.13 21.44
CA GLY A 93 0.73 24.40 21.64
C GLY A 93 0.59 25.32 20.41
N MET A 94 1.13 24.95 19.24
CA MET A 94 0.95 25.72 18.00
C MET A 94 -0.26 25.26 17.17
N ARG A 95 -0.99 24.22 17.62
CA ARG A 95 -2.09 23.58 16.89
C ARG A 95 -3.49 24.06 17.28
N ASP A 96 -3.61 24.73 18.42
CA ASP A 96 -4.87 25.30 18.91
C ASP A 96 -4.98 26.81 18.59
N ARG A 97 -4.98 27.15 17.29
CA ARG A 97 -5.43 28.48 16.83
C ARG A 97 -6.35 28.38 15.64
#